data_AF-A0A6B1HW48-F1
#
_entry.id   AF-A0A6B1HW48-F1
#
_cell.length_a   1.000
_cell.length_b   1.000
_cell.length_c   1.000
_cell.angle_alpha   90.00
_cell.angle_beta   90.00
_cell.angle_gamma   90.00
#
_symmetry.space_group_name_H-M   'P 1'
#
loop_
_entity.id
_entity.type
_entity.pdbx_description
1 polymer ?
#
loop_
_entity_poly.entity_id
_entity_poly.type
_entity_poly.pdbx_seq_one_letter_code
_entity_poly.pdbx_strand_id
1 'polypeptide(L)'
;VSNASGPGMLVERVSHGAALGDYDNDGDVDIFVSDSDAPHCTLLRNDHSGHNYLTVEAVGTQSNRDGLGTKIRAVAGDLVQKREIRRSYGYLGSSDVRLTLGLGRHARVDSLQVFWPSGAVQILLNVAANQHIVIEETIEE
;
A
#
# COMPACT_ATOMS: atom_id res chain seq x y z
N VAL A 1 -6.77 -26.45 -5.57
CA VAL A 1 -5.75 -26.19 -4.51
C VAL A 1 -4.78 -27.36 -4.51
N SER A 2 -3.46 -27.12 -4.42
CA SER A 2 -2.45 -28.19 -4.45
C SER A 2 -1.97 -28.55 -3.04
N ASN A 3 -1.42 -29.75 -2.86
CA ASN A 3 -0.80 -30.15 -1.59
C ASN A 3 0.43 -29.30 -1.20
N ALA A 4 0.97 -28.51 -2.14
CA ALA A 4 2.08 -27.58 -1.87
C ALA A 4 1.61 -26.21 -1.35
N SER A 5 0.30 -25.95 -1.29
CA SER A 5 -0.25 -24.63 -0.95
C SER A 5 -0.36 -24.37 0.56
N GLY A 6 0.16 -25.29 1.39
CA GLY A 6 0.20 -25.17 2.85
C GLY A 6 -1.13 -25.47 3.55
N PRO A 7 -1.10 -25.63 4.90
CA PRO A 7 -2.27 -26.05 5.68
C PRO A 7 -3.40 -25.02 5.69
N GLY A 8 -3.09 -23.73 5.48
CA GLY A 8 -4.10 -22.67 5.43
C GLY A 8 -5.13 -22.86 4.32
N MET A 9 -4.74 -23.50 3.22
CA MET A 9 -5.64 -23.78 2.09
C MET A 9 -6.55 -25.00 2.32
N LEU A 10 -6.37 -25.71 3.44
CA LEU A 10 -7.24 -26.81 3.87
C LEU A 10 -8.32 -26.33 4.86
N VAL A 11 -8.27 -25.07 5.29
CA VAL A 11 -9.21 -24.51 6.25
C VAL A 11 -10.54 -24.23 5.55
N GLU A 12 -11.56 -25.01 5.86
CA GLU A 12 -12.92 -24.79 5.36
C GLU A 12 -13.56 -23.62 6.10
N ARG A 13 -13.72 -22.47 5.41
CA ARG A 13 -14.33 -21.24 5.94
C ARG A 13 -15.09 -20.48 4.87
N VAL A 14 -16.05 -19.67 5.33
CA VAL A 14 -16.77 -18.70 4.51
C VAL A 14 -16.32 -17.29 4.90
N SER A 15 -15.45 -16.71 4.06
CA SER A 15 -14.95 -15.35 4.19
C SER A 15 -15.53 -14.46 3.09
N HIS A 16 -15.89 -13.23 3.41
CA HIS A 16 -16.52 -12.31 2.45
C HIS A 16 -15.71 -11.05 2.17
N GLY A 17 -14.74 -10.70 3.03
CA GLY A 17 -13.94 -9.51 2.83
C GLY A 17 -12.46 -9.71 3.08
N ALA A 18 -11.66 -8.90 2.39
CA ALA A 18 -10.24 -8.77 2.62
C ALA A 18 -9.86 -7.29 2.63
N ALA A 19 -9.02 -6.90 3.59
CA ALA A 19 -8.40 -5.60 3.68
C ALA A 19 -6.88 -5.78 3.67
N LEU A 20 -6.19 -4.98 2.87
CA LEU A 20 -4.74 -4.94 2.84
C LEU A 20 -4.25 -3.70 3.59
N GLY A 21 -3.15 -3.83 4.32
CA GLY A 21 -2.54 -2.72 5.03
C GLY A 21 -1.29 -3.15 5.78
N ASP A 22 -0.43 -2.20 6.08
CA ASP A 22 0.74 -2.39 6.95
C ASP A 22 0.26 -2.17 8.40
N TYR A 23 -0.16 -3.25 9.05
CA TYR A 23 -0.95 -3.20 10.30
C TYR A 23 -0.11 -2.69 11.47
N ASP A 24 1.16 -3.05 11.52
CA ASP A 24 2.09 -2.68 12.59
C ASP A 24 3.13 -1.62 12.18
N ASN A 25 3.12 -1.19 10.91
CA ASN A 25 3.95 -0.14 10.34
C ASN A 25 5.42 -0.55 10.17
N ASP A 26 5.68 -1.83 9.92
CA ASP A 26 7.03 -2.36 9.70
C ASP A 26 7.47 -2.39 8.22
N GLY A 27 6.59 -1.94 7.32
CA GLY A 27 6.90 -1.76 5.90
C GLY A 27 6.56 -2.95 5.03
N ASP A 28 5.88 -3.95 5.57
CA ASP A 28 5.30 -5.03 4.80
C ASP A 28 3.75 -5.01 4.84
N VAL A 29 3.13 -5.60 3.81
CA VAL A 29 1.68 -5.51 3.62
C VAL A 29 1.04 -6.77 4.15
N ASP A 30 0.22 -6.61 5.18
CA ASP A 30 -0.61 -7.65 5.76
C ASP A 30 -1.96 -7.79 5.05
N ILE A 31 -2.61 -8.92 5.29
CA ILE A 31 -3.96 -9.18 4.81
C ILE A 31 -4.84 -9.54 6.00
N PHE A 32 -5.88 -8.73 6.23
CA PHE A 32 -6.95 -9.06 7.15
C PHE A 32 -8.15 -9.63 6.40
N VAL A 33 -8.56 -10.84 6.74
CA VAL A 33 -9.69 -11.55 6.13
C VAL A 33 -10.86 -11.56 7.10
N SER A 34 -11.99 -10.99 6.68
CA SER A 34 -13.23 -11.04 7.45
C SER A 34 -14.02 -12.32 7.16
N ASP A 35 -14.23 -13.08 8.22
CA ASP A 35 -15.04 -14.29 8.21
C ASP A 35 -16.49 -13.95 8.59
N SER A 36 -17.45 -14.56 7.91
CA SER A 36 -18.88 -14.28 8.16
C SER A 36 -19.60 -15.35 8.96
N ASP A 37 -19.00 -16.53 9.08
CA ASP A 37 -19.56 -17.67 9.81
C ASP A 37 -18.62 -18.17 10.92
N ALA A 38 -17.69 -17.31 11.37
CA ALA A 38 -16.77 -17.62 12.46
C ALA A 38 -16.68 -16.45 13.46
N PRO A 39 -16.48 -16.74 14.76
CA PRO A 39 -16.33 -15.71 15.79
C PRO A 39 -14.99 -14.95 15.70
N HIS A 40 -14.07 -15.41 14.84
CA HIS A 40 -12.73 -14.85 14.68
C HIS A 40 -12.43 -14.64 13.20
N CYS A 41 -11.98 -13.42 12.87
CA CYS A 41 -11.36 -13.09 11.61
C CYS A 41 -9.90 -13.55 11.58
N THR A 42 -9.28 -13.55 10.41
CA THR A 42 -7.90 -14.00 10.23
C THR A 42 -7.01 -12.83 9.85
N LEU A 43 -5.92 -12.62 10.59
CA LEU A 43 -4.82 -11.76 10.17
C LEU A 43 -3.71 -12.64 9.60
N LEU A 44 -3.43 -12.44 8.31
CA LEU A 44 -2.27 -13.02 7.64
C LEU A 44 -1.16 -11.97 7.70
N ARG A 45 -0.37 -12.06 8.76
CA ARG A 45 0.78 -11.17 8.95
C ARG A 45 1.89 -11.54 7.99
N ASN A 46 2.42 -10.56 7.28
CA ASN A 46 3.69 -10.72 6.60
C ASN A 46 4.80 -10.36 7.59
N ASP A 47 5.90 -11.11 7.54
CA ASP A 47 7.05 -10.84 8.41
C ASP A 47 8.30 -10.92 7.52
N HIS A 48 8.61 -9.79 6.89
CA HIS A 48 9.75 -9.65 6.02
C HIS A 48 10.93 -8.95 6.73
N SER A 49 12.16 -9.39 6.46
CA SER A 49 13.37 -8.74 7.00
C SER A 49 14.42 -8.49 5.92
N GLY A 50 15.10 -7.34 6.04
CA GLY A 50 16.28 -7.02 5.23
C GLY A 50 15.99 -6.35 3.88
N HIS A 51 14.76 -5.88 3.63
CA HIS A 51 14.46 -5.01 2.50
C HIS A 51 13.93 -3.66 2.98
N ASN A 52 14.23 -2.65 2.18
CA ASN A 52 13.81 -1.29 2.40
C ASN A 52 12.40 -1.06 1.86
N TYR A 53 11.70 -0.08 2.42
CA TYR A 53 10.36 0.31 2.00
C TYR A 53 10.19 1.83 1.96
N LEU A 54 9.08 2.31 1.44
CA LEU A 54 8.62 3.67 1.63
C LEU A 54 7.09 3.65 1.69
N THR A 55 6.52 4.15 2.79
CA THR A 55 5.07 4.28 2.93
C THR A 55 4.67 5.70 2.58
N VAL A 56 3.73 5.84 1.65
CA VAL A 56 3.26 7.15 1.18
C VAL A 56 1.78 7.33 1.53
N GLU A 57 1.48 8.37 2.30
CA GLU A 57 0.13 8.89 2.52
C GLU A 57 -0.05 10.15 1.67
N ALA A 58 -1.16 10.23 0.93
CA ALA A 58 -1.50 11.40 0.14
C ALA A 58 -2.72 12.10 0.75
N VAL A 59 -2.60 13.41 0.99
CA VAL A 59 -3.68 14.23 1.55
C VAL A 59 -4.10 15.25 0.50
N GLY A 60 -5.29 15.03 -0.08
CA GLY A 60 -5.86 15.94 -1.05
C GLY A 60 -6.38 17.23 -0.40
N THR A 61 -6.15 18.36 -1.06
CA THR A 61 -6.64 19.69 -0.65
C THR A 61 -7.66 20.22 -1.66
N GLN A 62 -7.50 19.88 -2.95
CA GLN A 62 -8.48 20.12 -4.02
C GLN A 62 -9.11 18.80 -4.48
N SER A 63 -8.33 17.74 -4.56
CA SER A 63 -8.78 16.36 -4.68
C SER A 63 -9.43 15.88 -3.37
N ASN A 64 -10.00 14.68 -3.38
CA ASN A 64 -10.57 14.09 -2.16
C ASN A 64 -9.50 13.95 -1.06
N ARG A 65 -9.89 14.18 0.20
CA ARG A 65 -8.97 14.25 1.35
C ARG A 65 -8.13 12.99 1.55
N ASP A 66 -8.67 11.83 1.19
CA ASP A 66 -8.01 10.52 1.31
C ASP A 66 -7.05 10.24 0.13
N GLY A 67 -6.88 11.17 -0.82
CA GLY A 67 -5.97 11.02 -1.94
C GLY A 67 -6.36 9.94 -2.95
N LEU A 68 -7.60 9.44 -2.92
CA LEU A 68 -8.06 8.33 -3.76
C LEU A 68 -7.93 8.68 -5.26
N GLY A 69 -7.38 7.76 -6.04
CA GLY A 69 -7.10 7.95 -7.46
C GLY A 69 -5.76 8.62 -7.77
N THR A 70 -5.02 9.09 -6.75
CA THR A 70 -3.66 9.59 -6.92
C THR A 70 -2.76 8.47 -7.43
N LYS A 71 -2.03 8.74 -8.52
CA LYS A 71 -1.10 7.80 -9.12
C LYS A 71 0.31 8.16 -8.71
N ILE A 72 1.07 7.16 -8.28
CA ILE A 72 2.46 7.30 -7.88
C ILE A 72 3.33 6.55 -8.88
N ARG A 73 4.38 7.22 -9.35
CA ARG A 73 5.50 6.58 -10.05
C ARG A 73 6.77 6.82 -9.26
N ALA A 74 7.35 5.74 -8.75
CA ALA A 74 8.60 5.76 -7.99
C ALA A 74 9.73 5.14 -8.83
N VAL A 75 10.89 5.79 -8.83
CA VAL A 75 12.13 5.31 -9.45
C VAL A 75 13.21 5.24 -8.38
N ALA A 76 13.82 4.07 -8.20
CA ALA A 76 14.91 3.82 -7.26
C ALA A 76 15.98 2.96 -7.96
N GLY A 77 17.01 3.59 -8.54
CA GLY A 77 17.98 2.92 -9.40
C GLY A 77 17.33 2.24 -10.60
N ASP A 78 17.46 0.92 -10.67
CA ASP A 78 16.86 0.06 -11.70
C ASP A 78 15.39 -0.33 -11.41
N LEU A 79 14.88 -0.06 -10.20
CA LEU A 79 13.50 -0.34 -9.82
C LEU A 79 12.57 0.80 -10.24
N VAL A 80 11.51 0.46 -10.98
CA VAL A 80 10.41 1.38 -11.31
C VAL A 80 9.10 0.78 -10.86
N GLN A 81 8.36 1.51 -10.01
CA GLN A 81 7.04 1.11 -9.56
C GLN A 81 5.98 2.13 -9.97
N LYS A 82 4.81 1.62 -10.35
CA LYS A 82 3.60 2.40 -10.57
C LYS A 82 2.50 1.85 -9.68
N ARG A 83 1.84 2.74 -8.96
CA ARG A 83 0.76 2.40 -8.03
C ARG A 83 -0.30 3.50 -8.06
N GLU A 84 -1.49 3.18 -7.61
CA GLU A 84 -2.60 4.13 -7.47
C GLU A 84 -3.22 3.92 -6.09
N ILE A 85 -3.50 5.02 -5.39
CA ILE A 85 -4.14 4.97 -4.07
C ILE A 85 -5.61 4.60 -4.26
N ARG A 86 -6.00 3.46 -3.70
CA ARG A 86 -7.35 2.91 -3.78
C ARG A 86 -7.71 2.25 -2.45
N ARG A 87 -8.99 2.31 -2.08
CA ARG A 87 -9.52 1.65 -0.87
C ARG A 87 -9.94 0.21 -1.10
N SER A 88 -10.46 -0.13 -2.27
CA SER A 88 -11.06 -1.45 -2.48
C SER A 88 -10.29 -2.24 -3.52
N TYR A 89 -9.67 -3.33 -3.06
CA TYR A 89 -9.13 -4.39 -3.91
C TYR A 89 -10.01 -5.65 -3.90
N GLY A 90 -11.10 -5.68 -3.11
CA GLY A 90 -11.92 -6.87 -2.88
C GLY A 90 -13.38 -6.58 -2.52
N TYR A 91 -14.15 -7.65 -2.43
CA TYR A 91 -15.56 -7.61 -2.02
C TYR A 91 -15.66 -7.34 -0.51
N LEU A 92 -16.62 -6.52 -0.08
CA LEU A 92 -16.91 -6.23 1.35
C LEU A 92 -15.69 -5.92 2.24
N GLY A 93 -14.67 -5.25 1.69
CA GLY A 93 -13.47 -4.83 2.41
C GLY A 93 -12.93 -3.48 1.93
N SER A 94 -12.30 -2.75 2.86
CA SER A 94 -11.58 -1.51 2.59
C SER A 94 -10.17 -1.64 3.14
N SER A 95 -9.19 -1.49 2.26
CA SER A 95 -7.76 -1.47 2.53
C SER A 95 -7.33 -0.10 3.05
N ASP A 96 -6.14 -0.08 3.64
CA ASP A 96 -5.40 1.13 3.98
C ASP A 96 -5.20 2.01 2.74
N VAL A 97 -5.31 3.32 2.90
CA VAL A 97 -5.06 4.31 1.83
C VAL A 97 -3.58 4.61 1.68
N ARG A 98 -2.77 4.27 2.68
CA ARG A 98 -1.32 4.40 2.62
C ARG A 98 -0.76 3.35 1.67
N LEU A 99 0.19 3.78 0.86
CA LEU A 99 0.77 2.98 -0.19
C LEU A 99 2.20 2.60 0.18
N THR A 100 2.41 1.31 0.40
CA THR A 100 3.74 0.77 0.68
C THR A 100 4.46 0.42 -0.63
N LEU A 101 5.63 1.03 -0.83
CA LEU A 101 6.55 0.73 -1.92
C LEU A 101 7.69 -0.13 -1.39
N GLY A 102 7.73 -1.41 -1.73
CA GLY A 102 8.90 -2.25 -1.43
C GLY A 102 10.08 -1.84 -2.31
N LEU A 103 11.19 -1.41 -1.70
CA LEU A 103 12.39 -0.88 -2.37
C LEU A 103 13.54 -1.88 -2.43
N GLY A 104 13.41 -3.08 -1.85
CA GLY A 104 14.47 -4.09 -1.88
C GLY A 104 15.75 -3.56 -1.23
N ARG A 105 16.87 -3.55 -1.96
CA ARG A 105 18.16 -3.03 -1.47
C ARG A 105 18.35 -1.51 -1.62
N HIS A 106 17.42 -0.81 -2.26
CA HIS A 106 17.57 0.62 -2.55
C HIS A 106 17.31 1.45 -1.31
N ALA A 107 18.28 2.26 -0.89
CA ALA A 107 18.19 3.07 0.33
C ALA A 107 17.38 4.38 0.16
N ARG A 108 16.91 4.67 -1.06
CA ARG A 108 16.12 5.86 -1.40
C ARG A 108 15.35 5.67 -2.69
N VAL A 109 14.32 6.48 -2.88
CA VAL A 109 13.64 6.74 -4.15
C VAL A 109 14.27 7.98 -4.78
N ASP A 110 14.91 7.82 -5.94
CA ASP A 110 15.56 8.92 -6.65
C ASP A 110 14.54 9.93 -7.17
N SER A 111 13.38 9.45 -7.65
CA SER A 111 12.26 10.30 -8.09
C SER A 111 10.91 9.67 -7.74
N LEU A 112 10.10 10.42 -7.01
CA LEU A 112 8.72 10.09 -6.65
C LEU A 112 7.78 11.11 -7.31
N GLN A 113 7.12 10.69 -8.37
CA GLN A 113 6.15 11.50 -9.10
C GLN A 113 4.74 11.18 -8.58
N VAL A 114 4.01 12.21 -8.16
CA VAL A 114 2.66 12.14 -7.62
C VAL A 114 1.73 12.86 -8.58
N PHE A 115 0.81 12.12 -9.19
CA PHE A 115 -0.19 12.64 -10.13
C PHE A 115 -1.55 12.63 -9.45
N TRP A 116 -2.06 13.82 -9.14
CA TRP A 116 -3.32 13.99 -8.42
C TRP A 116 -4.54 13.90 -9.35
N PRO A 117 -5.71 13.49 -8.83
CA PRO A 117 -6.97 13.54 -9.57
C PRO A 117 -7.34 14.94 -10.10
N SER A 118 -6.94 16.01 -9.40
CA SER A 118 -7.09 17.40 -9.85
C SER A 118 -6.33 17.73 -11.14
N GLY A 119 -5.34 16.90 -11.51
CA GLY A 119 -4.41 17.15 -12.60
C GLY A 119 -3.08 17.75 -12.13
N ALA A 120 -2.96 18.17 -10.87
CA ALA A 120 -1.69 18.61 -10.29
C ALA A 120 -0.64 17.50 -10.32
N VAL A 121 0.62 17.87 -10.48
CA VAL A 121 1.75 16.94 -10.45
C VAL A 121 2.82 17.47 -9.51
N GLN A 122 3.20 16.66 -8.52
CA GLN A 122 4.32 16.96 -7.63
C GLN A 122 5.44 15.95 -7.87
N ILE A 123 6.70 16.41 -7.77
CA ILE A 123 7.88 15.57 -7.89
C ILE A 123 8.75 15.77 -6.65
N LEU A 124 8.94 14.69 -5.89
CA LEU A 124 9.90 14.65 -4.79
C LEU A 124 11.15 13.89 -5.27
N LEU A 125 12.32 14.41 -4.93
CA LEU A 125 13.60 13.82 -5.31
C LEU A 125 14.34 13.32 -4.07
N ASN A 126 15.11 12.24 -4.23
CA ASN A 126 15.99 11.70 -3.19
C ASN A 126 15.29 11.42 -1.85
N VAL A 127 14.09 10.83 -1.89
CA VAL A 127 13.33 10.47 -0.70
C VAL A 127 13.99 9.25 -0.06
N ALA A 128 14.46 9.37 1.18
CA ALA A 128 15.08 8.26 1.90
C ALA A 128 14.08 7.08 2.09
N ALA A 129 14.58 5.86 2.13
CA ALA A 129 13.78 4.70 2.45
C ALA A 129 13.51 4.56 3.96
N ASN A 130 12.69 3.58 4.32
CA ASN A 130 12.33 3.13 5.67
C ASN A 130 11.66 4.23 6.50
N GLN A 131 10.70 4.90 5.87
CA GLN A 131 9.92 5.93 6.51
C GLN A 131 8.49 5.97 5.97
N HIS A 132 7.65 6.61 6.75
CA HIS A 132 6.33 7.05 6.36
C HIS A 132 6.39 8.54 6.00
N ILE A 133 5.94 8.90 4.80
CA ILE A 133 5.83 10.29 4.37
C ILE A 133 4.37 10.65 4.09
N VAL A 134 4.01 11.88 4.44
CA VAL A 134 2.74 12.49 4.10
C VAL A 134 2.99 13.53 3.01
N ILE A 135 2.27 13.44 1.91
CA ILE A 135 2.35 14.38 0.79
C ILE A 135 1.01 15.11 0.72
N GLU A 136 1.03 16.41 1.00
CA GLU A 136 -0.13 17.28 0.84
C GLU A 136 -0.18 17.83 -0.58
N GLU A 137 -1.37 17.78 -1.19
CA GLU A 137 -1.61 18.27 -2.54
C GLU A 137 -1.39 19.79 -2.60
N THR A 138 -0.48 20.21 -3.47
CA THR A 138 -0.23 21.62 -3.77
C THR A 138 -0.56 21.91 -5.23
N ILE A 139 -1.19 23.04 -5.49
CA ILE A 139 -1.43 23.56 -6.83
C ILE A 139 -0.34 24.60 -7.10
N GLU A 140 0.37 24.47 -8.22
CA GLU A 140 1.23 25.56 -8.70
C GLU A 140 0.32 26.67 -9.24
N GLU A 141 0.47 27.90 -8.70
CA GLU A 141 -0.25 29.10 -9.15
C GLU A 141 0.19 29.59 -10.53
#